data_AF-A0A142Y3T4-F1
#
_entry.id   AF-A0A142Y3T4-F1
#
_cell.length_a   1.000
_cell.length_b   1.000
_cell.length_c   1.000
_cell.angle_alpha   90.00
_cell.angle_beta   90.00
_cell.angle_gamma   90.00
#
_symmetry.space_group_name_H-M   'P 1'
#
loop_
_entity.id
_entity.type
_entity.pdbx_description
1 polymer ?
#
loop_
_entity_poly.entity_id
_entity_poly.type
_entity_poly.pdbx_seq_one_letter_code
_entity_poly.pdbx_strand_id
1 'polypeptide(L)'
;MQDFQSPQHGGGVMLSLRRRVGQSIILVADEIRINLRLICRNGDEVLLQVSAVDDSAAGDGEIAAVVKRVRKESFLLKIGKIDVTIWVVNFNDQGVLLSFDAPPEVVIYRREITRSVAAGGSNGSSS
;
A
#
# COMPACT_ATOMS: atom_id res chain seq x y z
N MET A 1 -27.54 -13.59 8.98
CA MET A 1 -26.07 -13.37 9.10
C MET A 1 -25.45 -14.03 7.90
N GLN A 2 -24.64 -13.32 7.10
CA GLN A 2 -23.89 -13.93 6.01
C GLN A 2 -22.46 -14.16 6.50
N ASP A 3 -22.08 -15.42 6.66
CA ASP A 3 -20.72 -15.85 6.93
C ASP A 3 -19.82 -15.43 5.76
N PHE A 4 -18.97 -14.44 5.99
CA PHE A 4 -17.90 -14.07 5.07
C PHE A 4 -16.83 -15.16 5.16
N GLN A 5 -16.87 -16.11 4.23
CA GLN A 5 -15.81 -17.09 4.05
C GLN A 5 -14.59 -16.38 3.43
N SER A 6 -13.55 -16.18 4.24
CA SER A 6 -12.23 -15.81 3.73
C SER A 6 -11.77 -16.89 2.75
N PRO A 7 -11.47 -16.58 1.48
CA PRO A 7 -10.91 -17.57 0.57
C PRO A 7 -9.56 -18.03 1.12
N GLN A 8 -9.41 -19.34 1.32
CA GLN A 8 -8.12 -19.96 1.66
C GLN A 8 -7.22 -19.92 0.43
N HIS A 9 -6.50 -18.80 0.24
CA HIS A 9 -5.41 -18.70 -0.73
C HIS A 9 -4.06 -18.87 0.00
N GLY A 10 -3.17 -19.62 -0.63
CA GLY A 10 -1.95 -20.15 -0.01
C GLY A 10 -1.02 -19.09 0.55
N GLY A 11 -0.68 -19.22 1.84
CA GLY A 11 0.52 -18.67 2.48
C GLY A 11 0.66 -17.14 2.56
N GLY A 12 -0.23 -16.36 1.97
CA GLY A 12 -0.19 -14.89 1.96
C GLY A 12 -0.70 -14.27 3.26
N VAL A 13 -0.16 -13.10 3.61
CA VAL A 13 -0.68 -12.28 4.70
C VAL A 13 -1.78 -11.39 4.16
N MET A 14 -3.02 -11.59 4.65
CA MET A 14 -4.12 -10.70 4.31
C MET A 14 -4.19 -9.53 5.29
N LEU A 15 -3.96 -8.31 4.81
CA LEU A 15 -4.02 -7.09 5.63
C LEU A 15 -5.13 -6.16 5.13
N SER A 16 -5.94 -5.61 6.05
CA SER A 16 -6.99 -4.65 5.69
C SER A 16 -6.75 -3.30 6.35
N LEU A 17 -6.73 -2.24 5.54
CA LEU A 17 -6.40 -0.87 5.95
C LEU A 17 -7.47 0.11 5.44
N ARG A 18 -8.04 0.90 6.35
CA ARG A 18 -8.89 2.03 5.97
C ARG A 18 -8.04 3.24 5.59
N ARG A 19 -8.34 3.88 4.45
CA ARG A 19 -7.65 5.07 3.91
C ARG A 19 -8.63 6.19 3.52
N ARG A 20 -8.22 7.43 3.75
CA ARG A 20 -8.86 8.66 3.29
C ARG A 20 -8.06 9.28 2.14
N VAL A 21 -8.72 10.16 1.39
CA VAL A 21 -8.05 10.95 0.34
C VAL A 21 -6.85 11.68 0.94
N GLY A 22 -5.72 11.61 0.25
CA GLY A 22 -4.42 12.13 0.68
C GLY A 22 -3.55 11.11 1.43
N GLN A 23 -4.14 10.10 2.07
CA GLN A 23 -3.38 9.09 2.81
C GLN A 23 -2.69 8.09 1.89
N SER A 24 -1.53 7.61 2.34
CA SER A 24 -0.69 6.69 1.59
C SER A 24 -0.39 5.41 2.37
N ILE A 25 -0.18 4.33 1.62
CA ILE A 25 0.32 3.05 2.08
C ILE A 25 1.64 2.82 1.34
N ILE A 26 2.65 2.37 2.06
CA ILE A 26 3.92 1.97 1.46
C ILE A 26 3.97 0.44 1.46
N LEU A 27 4.17 -0.14 0.29
CA LEU A 27 4.48 -1.56 0.13
C LEU A 27 5.97 -1.68 -0.12
N VAL A 28 6.63 -2.53 0.63
CA VAL A 28 8.08 -2.78 0.52
C VAL A 28 8.27 -4.26 0.27
N ALA A 29 8.99 -4.61 -0.78
CA ALA A 29 9.46 -5.96 -1.02
C ALA A 29 10.86 -5.89 -1.61
N ASP A 30 11.78 -6.69 -1.08
CA ASP A 30 13.22 -6.57 -1.33
C ASP A 30 13.71 -5.12 -1.09
N GLU A 31 14.22 -4.47 -2.13
CA GLU A 31 14.71 -3.09 -2.13
C GLU A 31 13.72 -2.13 -2.81
N ILE A 32 12.56 -2.62 -3.27
CA ILE A 32 11.57 -1.85 -4.01
C ILE A 32 10.52 -1.32 -3.04
N ARG A 33 10.32 0.00 -3.07
CA ARG A 33 9.30 0.67 -2.26
C ARG A 33 8.27 1.35 -3.15
N ILE A 34 7.02 0.94 -3.02
CA ILE A 34 5.88 1.48 -3.76
C ILE A 34 4.96 2.28 -2.83
N ASN A 35 4.68 3.52 -3.19
CA ASN A 35 3.70 4.38 -2.56
C ASN A 35 2.35 4.27 -3.26
N LEU A 36 1.37 3.74 -2.56
CA LEU A 36 -0.03 3.69 -2.97
C LEU A 36 -0.79 4.80 -2.24
N ARG A 37 -1.16 5.86 -2.96
CA ARG A 37 -1.88 7.02 -2.42
C ARG A 37 -3.30 7.09 -2.93
N LEU A 38 -4.27 7.22 -2.03
CA LEU A 38 -5.64 7.52 -2.40
C LEU A 38 -5.74 9.01 -2.75
N ILE A 39 -5.93 9.34 -4.03
CA ILE A 39 -5.92 10.74 -4.49
C ILE A 39 -7.33 11.30 -4.75
N CYS A 40 -8.31 10.45 -5.02
CA CYS A 40 -9.70 10.85 -5.19
C CYS A 40 -10.64 9.72 -4.82
N ARG A 41 -11.85 10.08 -4.39
CA ARG A 41 -12.99 9.17 -4.22
C ARG A 41 -14.23 9.85 -4.80
N ASN A 42 -14.98 9.13 -5.63
CA ASN A 42 -16.26 9.58 -6.16
C ASN A 42 -17.29 8.46 -6.00
N GLY A 43 -18.17 8.57 -5.01
CA GLY A 43 -19.12 7.50 -4.67
C GLY A 43 -18.40 6.20 -4.27
N ASP A 44 -18.62 5.16 -5.09
CA ASP A 44 -18.01 3.82 -4.99
C ASP A 44 -16.80 3.62 -5.93
N GLU A 45 -16.25 4.70 -6.48
CA GLU A 45 -15.01 4.73 -7.26
C GLU A 45 -13.89 5.42 -6.51
N VAL A 46 -12.66 4.92 -6.68
CA VAL A 46 -11.43 5.59 -6.20
C VAL A 46 -10.38 5.71 -7.28
N LEU A 47 -9.59 6.78 -7.15
CA LEU A 47 -8.34 6.93 -7.88
C LEU A 47 -7.18 6.68 -6.92
N LEU A 48 -6.39 5.67 -7.24
CA LEU A 48 -5.17 5.31 -6.53
C LEU A 48 -3.98 5.69 -7.40
N GLN A 49 -3.09 6.52 -6.86
CA GLN A 49 -1.77 6.77 -7.45
C GLN A 49 -0.79 5.73 -6.93
N VAL A 50 -0.09 5.07 -7.83
CA VAL A 50 0.98 4.12 -7.57
C VAL A 50 2.28 4.75 -8.06
N SER A 51 3.26 4.92 -7.19
CA SER A 51 4.57 5.47 -7.57
C SER A 51 5.69 4.77 -6.80
N ALA A 52 6.91 4.73 -7.35
CA ALA A 52 8.08 4.38 -6.56
C ALA A 52 8.35 5.44 -5.47
N VAL A 53 8.97 5.04 -4.36
CA VAL A 53 9.39 5.95 -3.26
C VAL A 53 10.86 6.33 -3.39
N ASP A 54 11.71 5.41 -3.81
CA ASP A 54 13.15 5.63 -3.94
C ASP A 54 13.52 5.91 -5.41
N ASP A 55 14.20 7.04 -5.64
CA ASP A 55 14.78 7.44 -6.94
C ASP A 55 16.03 6.59 -7.28
N SER A 56 16.62 5.94 -6.27
CA SER A 56 17.93 5.29 -6.36
C SER A 56 17.91 3.87 -6.95
N ALA A 57 16.73 3.34 -7.29
CA ALA A 57 16.57 2.11 -8.06
C ALA A 57 16.24 2.40 -9.54
N ALA A 58 16.50 3.62 -10.02
CA ALA A 58 16.43 3.99 -11.43
C ALA A 58 17.62 3.40 -12.22
N GLY A 59 17.76 2.07 -12.19
CA GLY A 59 18.38 1.35 -13.28
C GLY A 59 17.39 1.28 -14.43
N ASP A 60 17.51 2.20 -15.39
CA ASP A 60 16.86 2.24 -16.72
C ASP A 60 15.30 2.16 -16.80
N GLY A 61 14.60 1.98 -15.69
CA GLY A 61 13.14 1.82 -15.65
C GLY A 61 12.49 2.70 -14.58
N GLU A 62 12.32 3.98 -14.89
CA GLU A 62 11.50 4.90 -14.10
C GLU A 62 10.09 4.29 -13.93
N ILE A 63 9.70 3.91 -12.70
CA ILE A 63 8.30 3.58 -12.43
C ILE A 63 7.53 4.90 -12.43
N ALA A 64 7.16 5.36 -13.62
CA ALA A 64 6.29 6.51 -13.81
C ALA A 64 5.06 6.36 -12.91
N ALA A 65 4.65 7.44 -12.25
CA ALA A 65 3.47 7.40 -11.38
C ALA A 65 2.23 7.00 -12.19
N VAL A 66 1.63 5.84 -11.88
CA VAL A 66 0.43 5.34 -12.56
C VAL A 66 -0.79 5.67 -11.72
N VAL A 67 -1.83 6.23 -12.34
CA VAL A 67 -3.14 6.39 -11.70
C VAL A 67 -4.03 5.23 -12.11
N LYS A 68 -4.58 4.52 -11.12
CA LYS A 68 -5.54 3.43 -11.29
C LYS A 68 -6.90 3.87 -10.77
N ARG A 69 -7.91 3.77 -11.64
CA ARG A 69 -9.33 3.91 -11.28
C ARG A 69 -9.88 2.55 -10.93
N VAL A 70 -10.47 2.40 -9.74
CA VAL A 70 -10.95 1.12 -9.23
C VAL A 70 -12.32 1.28 -8.57
N ARG A 71 -13.26 0.37 -8.87
CA ARG A 71 -14.65 0.40 -8.41
C ARG A 71 -15.05 -0.93 -7.77
N LYS A 72 -14.97 -1.06 -6.43
CA LYS A 72 -15.26 -2.31 -5.69
C LYS A 72 -14.66 -3.58 -6.32
N GLU A 73 -13.46 -3.47 -6.85
CA GLU A 73 -12.79 -4.54 -7.60
C GLU A 73 -11.37 -4.77 -7.06
N SER A 74 -10.76 -5.86 -7.51
CA SER A 74 -9.35 -6.14 -7.31
C SER A 74 -8.51 -5.54 -8.43
N PHE A 75 -7.25 -5.26 -8.14
CA PHE A 75 -6.24 -5.11 -9.18
C PHE A 75 -4.93 -5.71 -8.71
N LEU A 76 -4.15 -6.19 -9.68
CA LEU A 76 -2.82 -6.73 -9.45
C LEU A 76 -1.79 -5.59 -9.50
N LEU A 77 -0.91 -5.56 -8.52
CA LEU A 77 0.24 -4.69 -8.45
C LEU A 77 1.51 -5.54 -8.43
N LYS A 78 2.43 -5.28 -9.35
CA LYS A 78 3.75 -5.92 -9.35
C LYS A 78 4.75 -5.08 -8.60
N ILE A 79 5.46 -5.69 -7.66
CA ILE A 79 6.60 -5.12 -6.95
C ILE A 79 7.81 -5.98 -7.33
N GLY A 80 8.56 -5.54 -8.34
CA GLY A 80 9.58 -6.38 -8.98
C GLY A 80 8.96 -7.63 -9.59
N LYS A 81 9.31 -8.81 -9.05
CA LYS A 81 8.77 -10.11 -9.47
C LYS A 81 7.58 -10.59 -8.62
N ILE A 82 7.20 -9.83 -7.61
CA ILE A 82 6.20 -10.21 -6.63
C ILE A 82 4.84 -9.65 -7.03
N ASP A 83 3.85 -10.52 -7.02
CA ASP A 83 2.46 -10.20 -7.31
C ASP A 83 1.71 -9.89 -6.01
N VAL A 84 1.12 -8.69 -5.93
CA VAL A 84 0.29 -8.24 -4.81
C VAL A 84 -1.12 -7.93 -5.32
N THR A 85 -2.13 -8.58 -4.75
CA THR A 85 -3.52 -8.30 -5.10
C THR A 85 -4.11 -7.29 -4.12
N ILE A 86 -4.69 -6.22 -4.65
CA ILE A 86 -5.29 -5.16 -3.84
C ILE A 86 -6.79 -5.12 -4.13
N TRP A 87 -7.60 -5.31 -3.09
CA TRP A 87 -9.06 -5.21 -3.14
C TRP A 87 -9.56 -3.89 -2.58
N VAL A 88 -10.47 -3.26 -3.31
CA VAL A 88 -11.29 -2.17 -2.78
C VAL A 88 -12.57 -2.76 -2.22
N VAL A 89 -12.60 -3.03 -0.92
CA VAL A 89 -13.67 -3.84 -0.29
C VAL A 89 -14.91 -3.02 0.02
N ASN A 90 -14.75 -1.85 0.65
CA ASN A 90 -15.89 -1.07 1.12
C ASN A 90 -15.62 0.44 1.14
N PHE A 91 -16.70 1.20 1.05
CA PHE A 91 -16.75 2.66 1.05
C PHE A 91 -17.70 3.14 2.14
N ASN A 92 -17.23 4.02 3.03
CA ASN A 92 -18.10 4.69 4.00
C ASN A 92 -17.56 6.08 4.35
N ASP A 93 -18.26 6.82 5.21
CA ASP A 93 -17.88 8.21 5.55
C ASP A 93 -16.48 8.32 6.19
N GLN A 94 -15.97 7.21 6.74
CA GLN A 94 -14.64 7.17 7.36
C GLN A 94 -13.51 6.93 6.34
N GLY A 95 -13.83 6.49 5.13
CA GLY A 95 -12.88 6.27 4.04
C GLY A 95 -13.16 5.03 3.21
N VAL A 96 -12.09 4.50 2.63
CA VAL A 96 -12.07 3.33 1.75
C VAL A 96 -11.35 2.21 2.48
N LEU A 97 -11.96 1.04 2.57
CA LEU A 97 -11.30 -0.16 3.10
C LEU A 97 -10.57 -0.87 1.95
N LEU A 98 -9.24 -0.91 2.04
CA LEU A 98 -8.38 -1.64 1.12
C LEU A 98 -7.91 -2.92 1.79
N SER A 99 -8.00 -4.04 1.10
CA SER A 99 -7.41 -5.30 1.54
C SER A 99 -6.29 -5.72 0.61
N PHE A 100 -5.24 -6.26 1.18
CA PHE A 100 -4.02 -6.64 0.48
C PHE A 100 -3.82 -8.12 0.68
N ASP A 101 -3.65 -8.84 -0.40
CA ASP A 101 -3.17 -10.22 -0.41
C ASP A 101 -1.78 -10.21 -1.01
N ALA A 102 -0.80 -10.50 -0.17
CA ALA A 102 0.61 -10.40 -0.49
C ALA A 102 1.39 -11.54 0.19
N PRO A 103 2.48 -12.02 -0.44
CA PRO A 103 3.41 -12.94 0.21
C PRO A 103 4.03 -12.35 1.49
N PRO A 104 4.52 -13.19 2.42
CA PRO A 104 5.05 -12.73 3.71
C PRO A 104 6.31 -11.84 3.61
N GLU A 105 7.01 -11.88 2.48
CA GLU A 105 8.15 -10.99 2.19
C GLU A 105 7.74 -9.54 1.89
N VAL A 106 6.47 -9.30 1.56
CA VAL A 106 5.95 -7.95 1.33
C VAL A 106 5.52 -7.32 2.65
N VAL A 107 6.19 -6.24 3.02
CA VAL A 107 5.85 -5.48 4.21
C VAL A 107 5.01 -4.27 3.84
N ILE A 108 3.86 -4.13 4.52
CA ILE A 108 2.87 -3.08 4.23
C ILE A 108 2.80 -2.09 5.41
N TYR A 109 3.19 -0.85 5.18
CA TYR A 109 3.23 0.21 6.19
C TYR A 109 2.23 1.32 5.90
N ARG A 110 1.70 1.93 6.97
CA ARG A 110 0.98 3.21 6.87
C ARG A 110 2.03 4.33 6.90
N ARG A 111 2.09 5.17 5.86
CA ARG A 111 3.08 6.27 5.78
C ARG A 111 3.01 7.24 6.96
N GLU A 112 1.85 7.34 7.60
CA GLU A 112 1.60 8.20 8.78
C GLU A 112 2.44 7.80 10.00
N ILE A 113 2.98 6.57 10.04
CA ILE A 113 3.73 6.02 11.19
C ILE A 113 5.24 6.30 11.06
N THR A 114 5.73 6.72 9.89
CA THR A 114 7.17 6.91 9.62
C THR A 114 7.73 8.25 10.11
N ARG A 115 7.09 8.91 11.09
CA ARG A 115 7.65 10.12 11.74
C ARG A 115 8.38 9.83 13.06
N SER A 116 8.31 8.61 13.60
CA SER A 116 8.73 8.36 14.98
C SER A 116 9.98 7.48 15.17
N VAL A 117 10.63 7.00 14.11
CA VAL A 117 11.85 6.15 14.26
C VAL A 117 13.15 6.85 13.83
N ALA A 118 13.06 8.01 13.17
CA ALA A 118 14.25 8.82 12.82
C ALA A 118 14.71 9.80 13.93
N ALA A 119 14.06 9.81 15.10
CA ALA A 119 14.43 10.65 16.24
C ALA A 119 15.20 9.89 17.35
N GLY A 120 15.66 8.67 17.07
CA GLY A 120 16.54 7.89 17.95
C GLY A 120 17.99 7.92 17.45
N GLY A 121 18.61 9.09 17.43
CA GLY A 121 19.93 9.25 16.81
C GLY A 121 20.58 10.58 17.14
N SER A 122 20.78 10.86 18.43
CA SER A 122 21.79 11.83 18.85
C SER A 122 22.55 11.22 20.01
N ASN A 123 23.53 10.39 19.65
CA ASN A 123 24.66 10.07 20.49
C ASN A 123 25.39 11.40 20.79
N GLY A 124 25.17 11.94 21.98
CA GLY A 124 26.00 12.95 22.59
C GLY A 124 26.83 12.31 23.70
N SER A 125 27.82 11.48 23.34
CA SER A 125 28.94 11.22 24.23
C SER A 125 29.75 12.50 24.31
N SER A 126 29.89 13.08 25.50
CA SER A 126 30.89 14.11 25.78
C SER A 126 31.22 14.07 27.26
N SER A 127 32.41 13.51 27.52
CA SER A 127 33.36 13.71 28.64
C SER A 127 32.85 13.75 30.07
#